data_AF-A0A660XK33-F1
#
_entry.id   AF-A0A660XK33-F1
#
_cell.length_a   1.000
_cell.length_b   1.000
_cell.length_c   1.000
_cell.angle_alpha   90.00
_cell.angle_beta   90.00
_cell.angle_gamma   90.00
#
_symmetry.space_group_name_H-M   'P 1'
#
loop_
_entity.id
_entity.type
_entity.pdbx_description
1 polymer ?
#
loop_
_entity_poly.entity_id
_entity_poly.type
_entity_poly.pdbx_seq_one_letter_code
_entity_poly.pdbx_strand_id
1 'polypeptide(L)'
;MKKRFFPRNKSGFAKMKTVVISFLVGFFPLFNTLYGHERIDLSKNQADLTIIAPGETANFGWSLSCGDVNGDGVEDLIIGIPYYNDLGEPLGGKVYLVYGNSFFPDTLDIKTFSGAFSLIMGPDSIDIGRTVKCRDINGDGIDDILIGAPGASPLGRRGAGSVYIIYGKKGGFLPEWNLDTTPPDELIFGREEGDALGISLAVGDLNNDGFQDIIMGAYKARRPDSTQYLAGSVFSILNTENPPAVEDLAQPVRCIIQIAGVMTNDYCGWATASGDLNGDKFKDILIGAYKVNTKLPLTDQGEAYIVFGRHNFPKTINIGVDSVDVRFKGSQFQEHMAYSVAMEDFNGDKLDDVVLGSRQASP
;
A
#
# COMPACT_ATOMS: atom_id res chain seq x y z
N MET A 1 -35.72 10.60 -56.55
CA MET A 1 -34.91 11.83 -56.51
C MET A 1 -34.86 12.37 -55.09
N LYS A 2 -33.69 12.90 -54.72
CA LYS A 2 -33.23 13.38 -53.40
C LYS A 2 -34.21 14.29 -52.65
N LYS A 3 -34.27 14.16 -51.32
CA LYS A 3 -34.27 15.30 -50.40
C LYS A 3 -33.33 15.03 -49.23
N ARG A 4 -32.29 15.87 -49.14
CA ARG A 4 -31.47 16.09 -47.94
C ARG A 4 -32.23 17.05 -47.02
N PHE A 5 -32.20 16.80 -45.72
CA PHE A 5 -32.34 17.80 -44.66
C PHE A 5 -31.31 17.47 -43.55
N PHE A 6 -30.55 18.48 -43.15
CA PHE A 6 -29.73 18.61 -41.92
C PHE A 6 -30.48 19.59 -40.97
N PRO A 7 -30.08 19.93 -39.70
CA PRO A 7 -28.98 19.46 -38.81
C PRO A 7 -29.34 19.34 -37.28
N ARG A 8 -28.29 19.03 -36.47
CA ARG A 8 -27.87 19.59 -35.14
C ARG A 8 -28.20 18.90 -33.79
N ASN A 9 -27.09 18.45 -33.17
CA ASN A 9 -26.64 18.50 -31.77
C ASN A 9 -27.49 17.91 -30.62
N LYS A 10 -26.85 17.01 -29.85
CA LYS A 10 -26.46 17.30 -28.46
C LYS A 10 -25.40 16.33 -27.95
N SER A 11 -24.44 16.91 -27.24
CA SER A 11 -23.38 16.33 -26.42
C SER A 11 -23.82 15.16 -25.55
N GLY A 12 -23.00 14.12 -25.48
CA GLY A 12 -23.03 13.10 -24.44
C GLY A 12 -21.61 12.67 -24.12
N PHE A 13 -21.18 12.97 -22.90
CA PHE A 13 -19.86 12.71 -22.34
C PHE A 13 -19.38 11.28 -22.61
N ALA A 14 -18.12 11.15 -23.05
CA ALA A 14 -17.40 9.88 -22.95
C ALA A 14 -17.16 9.61 -21.45
N LYS A 15 -18.03 8.80 -20.85
CA LYS A 15 -17.79 8.26 -19.51
C LYS A 15 -16.58 7.33 -19.59
N MET A 16 -15.52 7.69 -18.87
CA MET A 16 -14.34 6.85 -18.66
C MET A 16 -14.81 5.54 -18.03
N LYS A 17 -14.55 4.41 -18.71
CA LYS A 17 -14.92 3.07 -18.24
C LYS A 17 -13.82 2.54 -17.33
N THR A 18 -14.22 2.30 -16.09
CA THR A 18 -13.90 1.15 -15.22
C THR A 18 -12.44 0.70 -15.10
N VAL A 19 -11.92 0.77 -13.87
CA VAL A 19 -10.72 0.05 -13.43
C VAL A 19 -11.14 -1.39 -13.15
N VAL A 20 -10.51 -2.35 -13.84
CA VAL A 20 -10.76 -3.77 -13.64
C VAL A 20 -9.50 -4.43 -13.11
N ILE A 21 -9.64 -5.12 -11.99
CA ILE A 21 -8.57 -5.83 -11.29
C ILE A 21 -8.79 -7.32 -11.55
N SER A 22 -7.86 -7.95 -12.26
CA SER A 22 -7.84 -9.40 -12.43
C SER A 22 -6.98 -9.98 -11.32
N PHE A 23 -7.60 -10.81 -10.46
CA PHE A 23 -6.89 -11.77 -9.63
C PHE A 23 -6.88 -13.10 -10.36
N LEU A 24 -5.70 -13.60 -10.70
CA LEU A 24 -5.56 -14.90 -11.32
C LEU A 24 -5.42 -15.96 -10.20
N VAL A 25 -6.53 -16.56 -9.79
CA VAL A 25 -6.51 -17.69 -8.83
C VAL A 25 -6.43 -19.01 -9.61
N GLY A 26 -5.21 -19.56 -9.66
CA GLY A 26 -4.85 -20.98 -9.79
C GLY A 26 -5.51 -21.88 -10.86
N PHE A 27 -4.76 -22.23 -11.92
CA PHE A 27 -4.43 -23.61 -12.33
C PHE A 27 -3.49 -23.55 -13.55
N PHE A 28 -2.20 -23.87 -13.40
CA PHE A 28 -1.29 -24.03 -14.54
C PHE A 28 -1.22 -25.50 -14.95
N PRO A 29 -1.94 -25.97 -15.99
CA PRO A 29 -1.47 -27.14 -16.71
C PRO A 29 -0.26 -26.73 -17.55
N LEU A 30 0.78 -27.57 -17.50
CA LEU A 30 2.00 -27.49 -18.30
C LEU A 30 1.75 -26.98 -19.74
N PHE A 31 2.19 -25.75 -20.02
CA PHE A 31 2.46 -25.31 -21.40
C PHE A 31 3.79 -24.58 -21.45
N ASN A 32 4.76 -25.25 -22.04
CA ASN A 32 6.09 -24.75 -22.28
C ASN A 32 6.18 -24.38 -23.77
N THR A 33 6.35 -23.10 -24.11
CA THR A 33 7.02 -22.71 -25.35
C THR A 33 7.72 -21.36 -25.19
N LEU A 34 9.04 -21.41 -25.42
CA LEU A 34 10.01 -20.33 -25.46
C LEU A 34 9.50 -18.98 -26.01
N TYR A 35 9.74 -17.90 -25.27
CA TYR A 35 9.70 -16.49 -25.68
C TYR A 35 8.38 -15.92 -26.22
N GLY A 36 7.23 -16.39 -25.74
CA GLY A 36 5.95 -15.69 -25.92
C GLY A 36 5.46 -15.14 -24.59
N HIS A 37 5.73 -13.87 -24.28
CA HIS A 37 4.92 -13.21 -23.25
C HIS A 37 3.48 -13.15 -23.78
N GLU A 38 2.57 -13.90 -23.17
CA GLU A 38 1.15 -13.74 -23.46
C GLU A 38 0.73 -12.35 -23.02
N ARG A 39 0.43 -11.50 -24.00
CA ARG A 39 -0.07 -10.16 -23.75
C ARG A 39 -1.56 -10.27 -23.44
N ILE A 40 -1.94 -9.99 -22.20
CA ILE A 40 -3.34 -9.76 -21.85
C ILE A 40 -3.77 -8.43 -22.49
N ASP A 41 -4.43 -8.50 -23.65
CA ASP A 41 -5.02 -7.36 -24.32
C ASP A 41 -6.48 -7.18 -23.84
N LEU A 42 -6.68 -6.40 -22.79
CA LEU A 42 -8.00 -6.11 -22.23
C LEU A 42 -8.94 -5.37 -23.20
N SER A 43 -8.46 -4.92 -24.36
CA SER A 43 -9.34 -4.39 -25.41
C SER A 43 -10.01 -5.49 -26.24
N LYS A 44 -9.51 -6.74 -26.15
CA LYS A 44 -9.96 -7.90 -26.92
C LYS A 44 -10.40 -9.07 -26.06
N ASN A 45 -9.86 -9.18 -24.85
CA ASN A 45 -10.26 -10.18 -23.85
C ASN A 45 -11.02 -9.45 -22.74
N GLN A 46 -12.27 -9.82 -22.52
CA GLN A 46 -13.04 -9.37 -21.39
C GLN A 46 -12.39 -9.94 -20.12
N ALA A 47 -12.18 -9.11 -19.10
CA ALA A 47 -11.68 -9.57 -17.82
C ALA A 47 -12.65 -10.58 -17.19
N ASP A 48 -12.12 -11.51 -16.40
CA ASP A 48 -12.93 -12.52 -15.70
C ASP A 48 -13.92 -11.90 -14.70
N LEU A 49 -13.55 -10.75 -14.11
CA LEU A 49 -14.39 -9.95 -13.22
C LEU A 49 -14.14 -8.47 -13.48
N THR A 50 -15.20 -7.69 -13.73
CA THR A 50 -15.17 -6.22 -13.84
C THR A 50 -15.81 -5.59 -12.61
N ILE A 51 -15.06 -4.86 -11.79
CA ILE A 51 -15.60 -4.16 -10.62
C ILE A 51 -15.88 -2.68 -10.96
N ILE A 52 -17.12 -2.24 -10.77
CA ILE A 52 -17.57 -0.88 -11.05
C ILE A 52 -17.63 -0.10 -9.75
N ALA A 53 -16.93 1.03 -9.74
CA ALA A 53 -16.86 1.96 -8.61
C ALA A 53 -18.20 2.66 -8.33
N PRO A 54 -18.44 3.07 -7.07
CA PRO A 54 -19.62 3.84 -6.74
C PRO A 54 -19.48 5.31 -7.19
N GLY A 55 -20.01 5.64 -8.38
CA GLY A 55 -20.09 7.02 -8.88
C GLY A 55 -18.86 7.48 -9.67
N GLU A 56 -18.70 8.80 -9.86
CA GLU A 56 -17.54 9.39 -10.57
C GLU A 56 -16.35 9.52 -9.60
N THR A 57 -15.78 8.39 -9.19
CA THR A 57 -14.59 8.38 -8.33
C THR A 57 -13.34 8.30 -9.18
N ALA A 58 -12.59 9.40 -9.27
CA ALA A 58 -11.35 9.46 -10.06
C ALA A 58 -10.25 8.51 -9.56
N ASN A 59 -10.36 7.96 -8.34
CA ASN A 59 -9.29 7.24 -7.66
C ASN A 59 -9.69 5.81 -7.21
N PHE A 60 -10.71 5.21 -7.81
CA PHE A 60 -11.08 3.82 -7.47
C PHE A 60 -9.96 2.85 -7.85
N GLY A 61 -9.60 1.93 -6.94
CA GLY A 61 -8.48 1.02 -7.16
C GLY A 61 -7.11 1.69 -7.05
N TRP A 62 -7.00 2.78 -6.28
CA TRP A 62 -5.73 3.46 -6.07
C TRP A 62 -4.71 2.56 -5.35
N SER A 63 -5.18 1.79 -4.37
CA SER A 63 -4.40 0.77 -3.67
C SER A 63 -5.25 -0.48 -3.48
N LEU A 64 -4.60 -1.65 -3.47
CA LEU A 64 -5.23 -2.95 -3.44
C LEU A 64 -4.46 -3.88 -2.52
N SER A 65 -5.19 -4.76 -1.83
CA SER A 65 -4.64 -5.91 -1.11
C SER A 65 -5.68 -7.03 -1.11
N CYS A 66 -5.24 -8.26 -0.89
CA CYS A 66 -6.11 -9.39 -0.67
C CYS A 66 -5.72 -10.16 0.60
N GLY A 67 -6.66 -10.89 1.16
CA GLY A 67 -6.51 -11.76 2.34
C GLY A 67 -7.87 -12.23 2.84
N ASP A 68 -7.92 -13.34 3.57
CA ASP A 68 -9.16 -13.90 4.15
C ASP A 68 -9.49 -13.19 5.45
N VAL A 69 -10.21 -12.07 5.38
CA VAL A 69 -10.50 -11.21 6.54
C VAL A 69 -11.77 -11.63 7.27
N ASN A 70 -12.55 -12.53 6.68
CA ASN A 70 -13.78 -13.07 7.25
C ASN A 70 -13.63 -14.51 7.79
N GLY A 71 -12.48 -15.13 7.57
CA GLY A 71 -12.10 -16.47 8.03
C GLY A 71 -12.86 -17.61 7.36
N ASP A 72 -13.31 -17.44 6.12
CA ASP A 72 -14.06 -18.44 5.35
C ASP A 72 -13.20 -19.33 4.42
N GLY A 73 -11.91 -19.04 4.35
CA GLY A 73 -10.92 -19.75 3.54
C GLY A 73 -10.79 -19.24 2.10
N VAL A 74 -11.47 -18.14 1.75
CA VAL A 74 -11.37 -17.50 0.44
C VAL A 74 -10.81 -16.09 0.62
N GLU A 75 -9.82 -15.71 -0.19
CA GLU A 75 -9.28 -14.35 -0.13
C GLU A 75 -10.33 -13.31 -0.52
N ASP A 76 -10.41 -12.26 0.30
CA ASP A 76 -11.22 -11.08 0.09
C ASP A 76 -10.39 -9.98 -0.57
N LEU A 77 -11.05 -9.04 -1.27
CA LEU A 77 -10.40 -7.92 -1.95
C LEU A 77 -10.64 -6.60 -1.21
N ILE A 78 -9.55 -5.93 -0.82
CA ILE A 78 -9.57 -4.61 -0.19
C ILE A 78 -9.15 -3.55 -1.21
N ILE A 79 -9.94 -2.48 -1.33
CA ILE A 79 -9.80 -1.45 -2.35
C ILE A 79 -9.78 -0.07 -1.71
N GLY A 80 -8.63 0.61 -1.77
CA GLY A 80 -8.47 1.98 -1.32
C GLY A 80 -8.92 3.01 -2.36
N ILE A 81 -9.63 4.04 -1.90
CA ILE A 81 -10.12 5.17 -2.71
C ILE A 81 -9.84 6.48 -1.96
N PRO A 82 -8.59 6.96 -1.98
CA PRO A 82 -8.24 8.21 -1.34
C PRO A 82 -8.92 9.39 -2.04
N TYR A 83 -9.16 10.47 -1.28
CA TYR A 83 -9.82 11.69 -1.76
C TYR A 83 -11.24 11.49 -2.28
N TYR A 84 -11.89 10.39 -1.89
CA TYR A 84 -13.29 10.15 -2.19
C TYR A 84 -14.16 11.31 -1.67
N ASN A 85 -15.07 11.78 -2.53
CA ASN A 85 -16.00 12.88 -2.27
C ASN A 85 -17.41 12.43 -2.69
N ASP A 86 -18.30 12.18 -1.72
CA ASP A 86 -19.74 12.18 -1.99
C ASP A 86 -20.25 13.60 -1.86
N LEU A 87 -21.01 14.07 -2.85
CA LEU A 87 -21.60 15.41 -2.87
C LEU A 87 -22.32 15.71 -1.55
N GLY A 88 -21.72 16.56 -0.70
CA GLY A 88 -22.28 16.96 0.60
C GLY A 88 -21.45 16.54 1.81
N GLU A 89 -20.49 15.62 1.64
CA GLU A 89 -19.61 15.15 2.71
C GLU A 89 -18.20 15.78 2.62
N PRO A 90 -17.48 15.95 3.74
CA PRO A 90 -16.06 16.30 3.74
C PRO A 90 -15.22 15.30 2.94
N LEU A 91 -14.14 15.76 2.31
CA LEU A 91 -13.16 14.87 1.67
C LEU A 91 -12.57 13.93 2.74
N GLY A 92 -12.85 12.63 2.65
CA GLY A 92 -12.48 11.67 3.69
C GLY A 92 -11.86 10.37 3.19
N GLY A 93 -11.81 10.13 1.87
CA GLY A 93 -11.41 8.84 1.31
C GLY A 93 -12.35 7.68 1.72
N LYS A 94 -12.20 6.51 1.10
CA LYS A 94 -12.97 5.30 1.44
C LYS A 94 -12.11 4.05 1.23
N VAL A 95 -12.42 2.98 1.95
CA VAL A 95 -11.92 1.63 1.67
C VAL A 95 -13.11 0.71 1.47
N TYR A 96 -13.10 -0.05 0.37
CA TYR A 96 -14.09 -1.08 0.11
C TYR A 96 -13.48 -2.45 0.36
N LEU A 97 -14.29 -3.34 0.92
CA LEU A 97 -13.97 -4.75 1.05
C LEU A 97 -14.99 -5.54 0.24
N VAL A 98 -14.52 -6.42 -0.63
CA VAL A 98 -15.35 -7.33 -1.41
C VAL A 98 -15.01 -8.74 -0.95
N TYR A 99 -15.94 -9.41 -0.29
CA TYR A 99 -15.67 -10.77 0.16
C TYR A 99 -15.47 -11.71 -1.02
N GLY A 100 -14.52 -12.62 -0.87
CA GLY A 100 -14.24 -13.72 -1.75
C GLY A 100 -15.48 -14.60 -1.93
N ASN A 101 -15.67 -15.12 -3.14
CA ASN A 101 -16.71 -16.09 -3.40
C ASN A 101 -16.29 -17.04 -4.53
N SER A 102 -16.72 -18.29 -4.42
CA SER A 102 -16.63 -19.29 -5.50
C SER A 102 -17.34 -18.88 -6.80
N PHE A 103 -18.24 -17.89 -6.74
CA PHE A 103 -18.95 -17.36 -7.89
C PHE A 103 -18.98 -15.83 -7.86
N PHE A 104 -18.36 -15.22 -8.87
CA PHE A 104 -18.51 -13.80 -9.16
C PHE A 104 -19.28 -13.61 -10.48
N PRO A 105 -20.13 -12.57 -10.59
CA PRO A 105 -20.63 -12.16 -11.88
C PRO A 105 -19.49 -11.56 -12.72
N ASP A 106 -19.60 -11.61 -14.05
CA ASP A 106 -18.64 -10.96 -14.97
C ASP A 106 -18.49 -9.44 -14.68
N THR A 107 -19.51 -8.84 -14.08
CA THR A 107 -19.52 -7.44 -13.66
C THR A 107 -20.15 -7.28 -12.28
N LEU A 108 -19.44 -6.61 -11.38
CA LEU A 108 -19.82 -6.33 -10.01
C LEU A 108 -19.96 -4.82 -9.81
N ASP A 109 -21.19 -4.33 -9.57
CA ASP A 109 -21.40 -2.94 -9.16
C ASP A 109 -21.44 -2.83 -7.64
N ILE A 110 -20.41 -2.19 -7.08
CA ILE A 110 -20.22 -2.03 -5.63
C ILE A 110 -21.42 -1.35 -4.96
N LYS A 111 -22.18 -0.47 -5.64
CA LYS A 111 -23.35 0.17 -5.03
C LYS A 111 -24.49 -0.79 -4.73
N THR A 112 -24.54 -1.88 -5.47
CA THR A 112 -25.69 -2.81 -5.46
C THR A 112 -25.32 -4.17 -4.92
N PHE A 113 -24.03 -4.44 -4.73
CA PHE A 113 -23.56 -5.74 -4.29
C PHE A 113 -23.67 -5.89 -2.78
N SER A 114 -24.51 -6.84 -2.34
CA SER A 114 -24.75 -7.12 -0.92
C SER A 114 -23.58 -7.81 -0.21
N GLY A 115 -22.55 -8.25 -0.94
CA GLY A 115 -21.31 -8.82 -0.40
C GLY A 115 -20.12 -7.85 -0.41
N ALA A 116 -20.35 -6.58 -0.75
CA ALA A 116 -19.36 -5.51 -0.61
C ALA A 116 -19.66 -4.72 0.65
N PHE A 117 -18.64 -4.56 1.48
CA PHE A 117 -18.64 -3.69 2.64
C PHE A 117 -17.94 -2.37 2.32
N SER A 118 -18.44 -1.28 2.88
CA SER A 118 -17.75 0.01 2.86
C SER A 118 -17.19 0.33 4.25
N LEU A 119 -15.88 0.43 4.37
CA LEU A 119 -15.26 1.16 5.47
C LEU A 119 -15.27 2.65 5.10
N ILE A 120 -16.02 3.42 5.86
CA ILE A 120 -16.21 4.86 5.67
C ILE A 120 -15.49 5.57 6.82
N MET A 121 -14.76 6.65 6.51
CA MET A 121 -14.19 7.50 7.55
C MET A 121 -14.57 8.96 7.36
N GLY A 122 -14.68 9.63 8.50
CA GLY A 122 -15.04 11.03 8.62
C GLY A 122 -13.86 12.02 8.51
N PRO A 123 -14.05 13.25 9.03
CA PRO A 123 -13.66 14.48 8.33
C PRO A 123 -12.16 14.85 8.31
N ASP A 124 -11.32 14.20 9.11
CA ASP A 124 -9.93 14.64 9.35
C ASP A 124 -8.87 13.88 8.53
N SER A 125 -9.28 12.96 7.66
CA SER A 125 -8.38 12.06 6.91
C SER A 125 -8.68 12.06 5.42
N ILE A 126 -8.34 13.16 4.72
CA ILE A 126 -8.64 13.36 3.28
C ILE A 126 -8.18 12.24 2.34
N ASP A 127 -7.26 11.37 2.77
CA ASP A 127 -6.61 10.36 1.94
C ASP A 127 -6.51 8.97 2.59
N ILE A 128 -7.47 8.59 3.44
CA ILE A 128 -7.52 7.19 3.85
C ILE A 128 -7.67 6.25 2.64
N GLY A 129 -7.08 5.06 2.75
CA GLY A 129 -7.01 4.13 1.62
C GLY A 129 -5.97 4.55 0.59
N ARG A 130 -5.09 5.51 0.91
CA ARG A 130 -3.93 5.83 0.07
C ARG A 130 -3.03 4.63 -0.16
N THR A 131 -2.97 3.76 0.84
CA THR A 131 -2.39 2.42 0.80
C THR A 131 -3.26 1.50 1.65
N VAL A 132 -3.38 0.25 1.24
CA VAL A 132 -4.00 -0.83 2.00
C VAL A 132 -3.05 -2.02 1.98
N LYS A 133 -3.01 -2.77 3.06
CA LYS A 133 -2.26 -4.02 3.17
C LYS A 133 -3.07 -4.99 4.02
N CYS A 134 -2.89 -6.28 3.79
CA CYS A 134 -3.63 -7.33 4.46
C CYS A 134 -2.70 -8.48 4.82
N ARG A 135 -2.82 -8.97 6.05
CA ARG A 135 -2.16 -10.15 6.61
C ARG A 135 -2.64 -10.37 8.04
N ASP A 136 -2.63 -11.60 8.52
CA ASP A 136 -2.78 -11.92 9.95
C ASP A 136 -1.63 -11.32 10.76
N ILE A 137 -1.86 -10.19 11.43
CA ILE A 137 -0.85 -9.52 12.24
C ILE A 137 -0.98 -9.87 13.73
N ASN A 138 -2.17 -10.23 14.19
CA ASN A 138 -2.42 -10.58 15.59
C ASN A 138 -2.22 -12.08 15.90
N GLY A 139 -2.00 -12.92 14.87
CA GLY A 139 -1.71 -14.34 14.97
C GLY A 139 -2.94 -15.22 15.22
N ASP A 140 -4.15 -14.76 14.93
CA ASP A 140 -5.39 -15.50 15.16
C ASP A 140 -5.81 -16.43 14.00
N GLY A 141 -5.06 -16.38 12.89
CA GLY A 141 -5.28 -17.16 11.68
C GLY A 141 -6.28 -16.55 10.70
N ILE A 142 -6.73 -15.32 10.92
CA ILE A 142 -7.58 -14.54 10.00
C ILE A 142 -6.80 -13.30 9.59
N ASP A 143 -6.86 -12.94 8.31
CA ASP A 143 -6.10 -11.79 7.85
C ASP A 143 -6.69 -10.47 8.38
N ASP A 144 -5.82 -9.55 8.78
CA ASP A 144 -6.19 -8.23 9.27
C ASP A 144 -6.02 -7.16 8.17
N ILE A 145 -6.67 -6.01 8.34
CA ILE A 145 -6.64 -4.90 7.37
C ILE A 145 -5.83 -3.73 7.93
N LEU A 146 -4.77 -3.34 7.22
CA LEU A 146 -3.99 -2.15 7.51
C LEU A 146 -4.26 -1.07 6.46
N ILE A 147 -4.48 0.16 6.93
CA ILE A 147 -4.92 1.27 6.08
C ILE A 147 -4.10 2.51 6.40
N GLY A 148 -3.43 3.05 5.39
CA GLY A 148 -2.65 4.28 5.53
C GLY A 148 -3.45 5.52 5.13
N ALA A 149 -3.27 6.58 5.91
CA ALA A 149 -3.81 7.91 5.67
C ALA A 149 -2.73 8.99 5.90
N PRO A 150 -1.83 9.20 4.93
CA PRO A 150 -0.69 10.10 5.11
C PRO A 150 -1.04 11.58 5.28
N GLY A 151 -2.25 12.00 4.93
CA GLY A 151 -2.77 13.35 5.15
C GLY A 151 -3.46 13.54 6.49
N ALA A 152 -3.68 12.47 7.27
CA ALA A 152 -4.35 12.56 8.57
C ALA A 152 -3.57 13.47 9.54
N SER A 153 -4.32 14.13 10.43
CA SER A 153 -3.78 15.14 11.34
C SER A 153 -3.96 14.75 12.82
N PRO A 154 -3.41 13.61 13.26
CA PRO A 154 -3.66 13.10 14.61
C PRO A 154 -3.14 14.07 15.68
N LEU A 155 -3.96 14.26 16.72
CA LEU A 155 -3.65 15.12 17.87
C LEU A 155 -3.29 16.56 17.46
N GLY A 156 -3.81 17.04 16.32
CA GLY A 156 -3.55 18.39 15.80
C GLY A 156 -2.26 18.55 14.98
N ARG A 157 -1.46 17.48 14.79
CA ARG A 157 -0.25 17.50 13.96
C ARG A 157 -0.62 17.38 12.48
N ARG A 158 -0.73 18.52 11.80
CA ARG A 158 -1.20 18.58 10.41
C ARG A 158 -0.37 17.68 9.49
N GLY A 159 -1.04 16.73 8.83
CA GLY A 159 -0.39 15.82 7.86
C GLY A 159 0.74 14.98 8.44
N ALA A 160 0.73 14.69 9.75
CA ALA A 160 1.64 13.70 10.33
C ALA A 160 1.37 12.30 9.78
N GLY A 161 0.13 12.05 9.38
CA GLY A 161 -0.35 10.76 8.88
C GLY A 161 -0.75 9.81 10.01
N SER A 162 -1.56 8.82 9.65
CA SER A 162 -2.02 7.76 10.55
C SER A 162 -2.05 6.42 9.83
N VAL A 163 -1.92 5.34 10.58
CA VAL A 163 -2.20 3.97 10.12
C VAL A 163 -3.26 3.36 11.01
N TYR A 164 -4.31 2.82 10.39
CA TYR A 164 -5.44 2.18 11.04
C TYR A 164 -5.34 0.67 10.83
N ILE A 165 -5.61 -0.10 11.87
CA ILE A 165 -5.60 -1.55 11.85
C ILE A 165 -6.97 -2.04 12.31
N ILE A 166 -7.58 -2.91 11.51
CA ILE A 166 -8.85 -3.55 11.80
C ILE A 166 -8.61 -5.04 11.73
N TYR A 167 -8.89 -5.74 12.82
CA TYR A 167 -8.69 -7.18 12.87
C TYR A 167 -9.76 -7.91 12.09
N GLY A 168 -9.31 -8.93 11.35
CA GLY A 168 -10.17 -9.91 10.72
C GLY A 168 -11.05 -10.61 11.76
N LYS A 169 -12.23 -11.07 11.35
CA LYS A 169 -13.08 -11.86 12.25
C LYS A 169 -14.03 -12.78 11.52
N LYS A 170 -14.30 -13.93 12.13
CA LYS A 170 -15.26 -14.90 11.61
C LYS A 170 -16.63 -14.28 11.38
N GLY A 171 -17.15 -14.46 10.17
CA GLY A 171 -18.44 -13.90 9.75
C GLY A 171 -18.35 -12.44 9.28
N GLY A 172 -17.15 -11.87 9.24
CA GLY A 172 -16.85 -10.57 8.66
C GLY A 172 -17.37 -9.37 9.47
N PHE A 173 -17.48 -8.27 8.76
CA PHE A 173 -17.84 -6.94 9.27
C PHE A 173 -19.32 -6.61 9.02
N LEU A 174 -19.84 -5.59 9.72
CA LEU A 174 -21.14 -4.97 9.39
C LEU A 174 -21.13 -4.45 7.93
N PRO A 175 -22.24 -4.06 7.28
CA PRO A 175 -22.23 -3.49 5.92
C PRO A 175 -21.62 -2.09 5.79
N GLU A 176 -21.53 -1.37 6.91
CA GLU A 176 -20.86 -0.07 7.01
C GLU A 176 -20.12 0.00 8.36
N TRP A 177 -18.89 0.50 8.32
CA TRP A 177 -18.10 0.76 9.52
C TRP A 177 -17.55 2.17 9.41
N ASN A 178 -17.97 2.99 10.37
CA ASN A 178 -17.54 4.36 10.47
C ASN A 178 -16.55 4.48 11.62
N LEU A 179 -15.28 4.79 11.31
CA LEU A 179 -14.22 4.84 12.34
C LEU A 179 -14.40 5.98 13.36
N ASP A 180 -15.25 6.97 13.08
CA ASP A 180 -15.62 8.01 14.06
C ASP A 180 -16.54 7.46 15.16
N THR A 181 -17.39 6.48 14.82
CA THR A 181 -18.37 5.89 15.75
C THR A 181 -17.98 4.50 16.23
N THR A 182 -17.07 3.84 15.51
CA THR A 182 -16.60 2.49 15.79
C THR A 182 -15.09 2.49 15.55
N PRO A 183 -14.27 2.74 16.57
CA PRO A 183 -12.83 2.91 16.40
C PRO A 183 -12.17 1.66 15.79
N PRO A 184 -10.98 1.81 15.17
CA PRO A 184 -10.17 0.66 14.77
C PRO A 184 -9.69 -0.12 16.00
N ASP A 185 -9.22 -1.35 15.80
CA ASP A 185 -8.65 -2.17 16.87
C ASP A 185 -7.28 -1.62 17.32
N GLU A 186 -6.45 -1.18 16.36
CA GLU A 186 -5.26 -0.38 16.64
C GLU A 186 -5.15 0.87 15.76
N LEU A 187 -4.51 1.89 16.31
CA LEU A 187 -4.28 3.16 15.64
C LEU A 187 -2.86 3.67 15.92
N ILE A 188 -2.11 3.93 14.86
CA ILE A 188 -0.74 4.43 14.93
C ILE A 188 -0.71 5.87 14.41
N PHE A 189 -0.24 6.80 15.24
CA PHE A 189 -0.10 8.21 14.88
C PHE A 189 1.30 8.56 14.40
N GLY A 190 1.37 9.29 13.29
CA GLY A 190 2.58 9.90 12.77
C GLY A 190 3.23 10.84 13.78
N ARG A 191 4.56 10.89 13.75
CA ARG A 191 5.39 11.54 14.77
C ARG A 191 5.32 13.06 14.74
N GLU A 192 5.64 13.68 13.60
CA GLU A 192 5.71 15.15 13.46
C GLU A 192 4.81 15.67 12.34
N GLU A 193 4.54 16.98 12.37
CA GLU A 193 3.78 17.67 11.35
C GLU A 193 4.40 17.48 9.95
N GLY A 194 3.61 16.99 9.01
CA GLY A 194 4.00 16.81 7.61
C GLY A 194 4.79 15.54 7.28
N ASP A 195 5.03 14.64 8.24
CA ASP A 195 5.79 13.39 8.05
C ASP A 195 5.15 12.45 7.02
N ALA A 196 3.81 12.49 6.92
CA ALA A 196 3.01 11.68 6.02
C ALA A 196 3.18 10.16 6.22
N LEU A 197 3.09 9.71 7.48
CA LEU A 197 3.10 8.29 7.85
C LEU A 197 1.97 7.53 7.15
N GLY A 198 2.24 6.30 6.71
CA GLY A 198 1.26 5.46 6.03
C GLY A 198 1.18 5.76 4.53
N ILE A 199 2.22 6.34 3.92
CA ILE A 199 2.30 6.45 2.45
C ILE A 199 2.52 5.07 1.79
N SER A 200 3.19 4.17 2.49
CA SER A 200 3.42 2.78 2.10
C SER A 200 3.35 1.91 3.36
N LEU A 201 2.93 0.65 3.16
CA LEU A 201 2.80 -0.34 4.22
C LEU A 201 3.38 -1.68 3.74
N ALA A 202 4.12 -2.33 4.63
CA ALA A 202 4.53 -3.72 4.49
C ALA A 202 4.40 -4.42 5.85
N VAL A 203 4.40 -5.74 5.81
CA VAL A 203 4.27 -6.60 6.99
C VAL A 203 5.21 -7.79 6.87
N GLY A 204 5.86 -8.17 7.96
CA GLY A 204 6.78 -9.29 8.02
C GLY A 204 7.30 -9.48 9.43
N ASP A 205 7.58 -10.73 9.82
CA ASP A 205 8.19 -11.05 11.11
C ASP A 205 9.71 -10.74 11.06
N LEU A 206 10.09 -9.53 11.48
CA LEU A 206 11.43 -8.97 11.34
C LEU A 206 12.38 -9.46 12.42
N ASN A 207 11.85 -9.93 13.54
CA ASN A 207 12.61 -10.40 14.70
C ASN A 207 12.43 -11.92 14.96
N ASN A 208 11.67 -12.60 14.10
CA ASN A 208 11.36 -14.03 14.15
C ASN A 208 10.73 -14.45 15.49
N ASP A 209 9.78 -13.65 16.00
CA ASP A 209 9.04 -13.93 17.24
C ASP A 209 7.67 -14.58 16.99
N GLY A 210 7.28 -14.76 15.73
CA GLY A 210 6.04 -15.38 15.30
C GLY A 210 4.90 -14.40 15.04
N PHE A 211 5.05 -13.11 15.36
CA PHE A 211 4.08 -12.07 15.03
C PHE A 211 4.52 -11.31 13.78
N GLN A 212 3.57 -10.88 12.95
CA GLN A 212 3.90 -10.03 11.80
C GLN A 212 4.10 -8.60 12.29
N ASP A 213 5.27 -8.03 12.03
CA ASP A 213 5.58 -6.65 12.37
C ASP A 213 5.07 -5.69 11.30
N ILE A 214 4.82 -4.45 11.70
CA ILE A 214 4.26 -3.43 10.83
C ILE A 214 5.36 -2.49 10.36
N ILE A 215 5.51 -2.34 9.05
CA ILE A 215 6.48 -1.45 8.40
C ILE A 215 5.71 -0.32 7.71
N MET A 216 6.06 0.92 8.03
CA MET A 216 5.32 2.10 7.60
C MET A 216 6.25 3.15 7.01
N GLY A 217 5.97 3.56 5.78
CA GLY A 217 6.65 4.69 5.15
C GLY A 217 6.13 6.03 5.66
N ALA A 218 7.05 6.99 5.83
CA ALA A 218 6.80 8.40 6.09
C ALA A 218 7.75 9.24 5.23
N TYR A 219 7.45 9.33 3.93
CA TYR A 219 8.39 9.85 2.91
C TYR A 219 8.80 11.31 3.07
N LYS A 220 8.13 12.07 3.95
CA LYS A 220 8.46 13.45 4.28
C LYS A 220 9.08 13.59 5.66
N ALA A 221 9.21 12.51 6.43
CA ALA A 221 9.77 12.58 7.75
C ALA A 221 11.21 13.12 7.77
N ARG A 222 11.52 13.83 8.85
CA ARG A 222 12.87 14.35 9.11
C ARG A 222 13.80 13.24 9.57
N ARG A 223 15.09 13.41 9.29
CA ARG A 223 16.13 12.56 9.88
C ARG A 223 16.22 12.79 11.41
N PRO A 224 16.48 11.75 12.22
CA PRO A 224 16.68 11.91 13.66
C PRO A 224 17.86 12.81 14.04
N ASP A 225 18.89 12.82 13.20
CA ASP A 225 20.15 13.54 13.42
C ASP A 225 20.19 14.94 12.79
N SER A 226 19.12 15.35 12.09
CA SER A 226 19.02 16.67 11.48
C SER A 226 17.59 17.14 11.28
N THR A 227 17.31 18.33 11.77
CA THR A 227 16.01 19.00 11.57
C THR A 227 15.86 19.60 10.17
N GLN A 228 16.92 19.67 9.36
CA GLN A 228 16.89 20.32 8.04
C GLN A 228 16.56 19.36 6.89
N TYR A 229 16.82 18.07 7.06
CA TYR A 229 16.69 17.10 5.98
C TYR A 229 15.37 16.32 6.05
N LEU A 230 14.41 16.69 5.18
CA LEU A 230 13.19 15.90 4.89
C LEU A 230 13.56 14.77 3.93
N ALA A 231 14.33 13.79 4.43
CA ALA A 231 14.83 12.69 3.63
C ALA A 231 13.81 11.54 3.48
N GLY A 232 12.74 11.58 4.27
CA GLY A 232 11.83 10.46 4.46
C GLY A 232 12.37 9.47 5.49
N SER A 233 11.47 8.70 6.07
CA SER A 233 11.79 7.60 6.99
C SER A 233 10.87 6.41 6.77
N VAL A 234 11.33 5.25 7.19
CA VAL A 234 10.50 4.07 7.45
C VAL A 234 10.49 3.85 8.96
N PHE A 235 9.32 3.60 9.52
CA PHE A 235 9.13 3.20 10.91
C PHE A 235 8.69 1.75 10.95
N SER A 236 9.27 0.96 11.86
CA SER A 236 8.82 -0.41 12.11
C SER A 236 8.40 -0.56 13.57
N ILE A 237 7.22 -1.14 13.79
CA ILE A 237 6.71 -1.54 15.11
C ILE A 237 6.75 -3.06 15.19
N LEU A 238 7.45 -3.58 16.19
CA LEU A 238 7.36 -5.02 16.49
C LEU A 238 6.00 -5.34 17.07
N ASN A 239 5.30 -6.29 16.47
CA ASN A 239 4.01 -6.69 16.99
C ASN A 239 4.14 -7.62 18.21
N THR A 240 3.05 -7.76 18.95
CA THR A 240 2.98 -8.62 20.14
C THR A 240 1.58 -9.20 20.25
N GLU A 241 1.38 -10.22 21.08
CA GLU A 241 0.06 -10.82 21.34
C GLU A 241 -1.02 -9.80 21.78
N ASN A 242 -0.63 -8.73 22.49
CA ASN A 242 -1.56 -7.73 23.03
C ASN A 242 -1.02 -6.31 22.83
N PRO A 243 -1.06 -5.79 21.59
CA PRO A 243 -0.60 -4.43 21.32
C PRO A 243 -1.56 -3.39 21.94
N PRO A 244 -1.07 -2.20 22.30
CA PRO A 244 -1.94 -1.13 22.74
C PRO A 244 -2.81 -0.63 21.57
N ALA A 245 -4.08 -0.33 21.86
CA ALA A 245 -5.03 0.16 20.86
C ALA A 245 -4.61 1.49 20.20
N VAL A 246 -3.74 2.28 20.84
CA VAL A 246 -3.20 3.52 20.27
C VAL A 246 -1.70 3.61 20.53
N GLU A 247 -0.93 3.82 19.47
CA GLU A 247 0.50 4.11 19.50
C GLU A 247 0.75 5.51 18.92
N ASP A 248 1.57 6.32 19.59
CA ASP A 248 1.99 7.63 19.09
C ASP A 248 3.50 7.65 18.87
N LEU A 249 3.94 7.72 17.61
CA LEU A 249 5.37 7.71 17.28
C LEU A 249 6.16 8.91 17.84
N ALA A 250 5.49 9.93 18.39
CA ALA A 250 6.16 11.00 19.16
C ALA A 250 6.46 10.65 20.61
N GLN A 251 5.94 9.54 21.11
CA GLN A 251 6.21 9.00 22.44
C GLN A 251 7.16 7.79 22.35
N PRO A 252 7.76 7.35 23.48
CA PRO A 252 8.39 6.04 23.54
C PRO A 252 7.35 4.95 23.25
N VAL A 253 7.51 4.26 22.12
CA VAL A 253 6.61 3.22 21.63
C VAL A 253 7.39 1.94 21.34
N ARG A 254 6.71 0.87 20.94
CA ARG A 254 7.30 -0.37 20.41
C ARG A 254 8.01 -0.20 19.05
N CYS A 255 8.16 1.04 18.57
CA CYS A 255 8.95 1.34 17.38
C CYS A 255 10.40 0.93 17.63
N ILE A 256 10.85 -0.08 16.90
CA ILE A 256 12.19 -0.61 17.05
C ILE A 256 13.21 0.10 16.19
N ILE A 257 12.78 0.67 15.05
CA ILE A 257 13.70 1.31 14.12
C ILE A 257 13.01 2.46 13.41
N GLN A 258 13.67 3.61 13.44
CA GLN A 258 13.53 4.60 12.39
C GLN A 258 14.65 4.43 11.36
N ILE A 259 14.29 4.09 10.13
CA ILE A 259 15.23 4.00 9.02
C ILE A 259 15.16 5.29 8.21
N ALA A 260 16.19 6.13 8.32
CA ALA A 260 16.18 7.47 7.74
C ALA A 260 16.88 7.52 6.38
N GLY A 261 16.32 8.31 5.44
CA GLY A 261 16.91 8.56 4.13
C GLY A 261 18.22 9.37 4.16
N VAL A 262 18.86 9.53 3.00
CA VAL A 262 20.20 10.13 2.89
C VAL A 262 20.15 11.65 2.86
N MET A 263 19.42 12.25 1.91
CA MET A 263 19.34 13.71 1.70
C MET A 263 17.89 14.19 1.60
N THR A 264 17.68 15.52 1.76
CA THR A 264 16.36 16.14 1.55
C THR A 264 15.77 15.73 0.20
N ASN A 265 14.48 15.41 0.20
CA ASN A 265 13.69 15.03 -0.97
C ASN A 265 14.05 13.68 -1.60
N ASP A 266 14.87 12.84 -0.95
CA ASP A 266 15.08 11.46 -1.42
C ASP A 266 13.79 10.61 -1.38
N TYR A 267 12.85 10.99 -0.50
CA TYR A 267 11.57 10.32 -0.26
C TYR A 267 11.74 8.85 0.13
N CYS A 268 12.68 8.58 1.05
CA CYS A 268 12.85 7.27 1.66
C CYS A 268 11.54 6.80 2.31
N GLY A 269 11.18 5.53 2.09
CA GLY A 269 9.90 4.98 2.55
C GLY A 269 8.71 5.29 1.63
N TRP A 270 8.97 5.78 0.41
CA TRP A 270 7.91 5.96 -0.58
C TRP A 270 7.20 4.66 -0.94
N ALA A 271 7.96 3.57 -1.05
CA ALA A 271 7.47 2.22 -1.25
C ALA A 271 8.19 1.28 -0.29
N THR A 272 7.49 0.29 0.24
CA THR A 272 8.02 -0.71 1.16
C THR A 272 7.52 -2.10 0.80
N ALA A 273 8.36 -3.10 1.00
CA ALA A 273 8.02 -4.52 0.91
C ALA A 273 8.83 -5.29 1.97
N SER A 274 8.44 -6.54 2.23
CA SER A 274 9.14 -7.39 3.17
C SER A 274 9.14 -8.84 2.70
N GLY A 275 10.23 -9.54 2.96
CA GLY A 275 10.49 -10.91 2.52
C GLY A 275 11.81 -11.42 3.10
N ASP A 276 12.03 -12.73 3.15
CA ASP A 276 13.29 -13.36 3.57
C ASP A 276 14.18 -13.54 2.33
N LEU A 277 15.02 -12.54 2.05
CA LEU A 277 15.89 -12.53 0.87
C LEU A 277 17.13 -13.40 1.06
N ASN A 278 17.60 -13.55 2.30
CA ASN A 278 18.88 -14.19 2.60
C ASN A 278 18.73 -15.63 3.14
N GLY A 279 17.49 -16.09 3.38
CA GLY A 279 17.14 -17.43 3.84
C GLY A 279 17.38 -17.67 5.33
N ASP A 280 17.48 -16.62 6.15
CA ASP A 280 17.73 -16.72 7.58
C ASP A 280 16.46 -16.80 8.45
N LYS A 281 15.29 -16.77 7.80
CA LYS A 281 13.93 -16.79 8.36
C LYS A 281 13.47 -15.50 9.01
N PHE A 282 14.34 -14.51 9.17
CA PHE A 282 13.88 -13.18 9.52
C PHE A 282 13.36 -12.52 8.24
N LYS A 283 12.24 -11.82 8.34
CA LYS A 283 11.80 -10.98 7.23
C LYS A 283 12.69 -9.74 7.15
N ASP A 284 13.10 -9.42 5.95
CA ASP A 284 13.89 -8.26 5.60
C ASP A 284 12.97 -7.11 5.15
N ILE A 285 13.50 -5.89 5.17
CA ILE A 285 12.78 -4.69 4.75
C ILE A 285 13.38 -4.18 3.45
N LEU A 286 12.59 -4.14 2.37
CA LEU A 286 12.93 -3.43 1.14
C LEU A 286 12.30 -2.04 1.13
N ILE A 287 13.12 -1.03 0.87
CA ILE A 287 12.76 0.38 0.96
C ILE A 287 13.07 1.08 -0.36
N GLY A 288 12.05 1.67 -0.97
CA GLY A 288 12.18 2.53 -2.15
C GLY A 288 12.33 4.01 -1.79
N ALA A 289 13.28 4.68 -2.46
CA ALA A 289 13.52 6.12 -2.36
C ALA A 289 13.73 6.69 -3.77
N TYR A 290 12.62 7.00 -4.45
CA TYR A 290 12.64 7.20 -5.90
C TYR A 290 13.25 8.53 -6.37
N LYS A 291 13.56 9.46 -5.45
CA LYS A 291 14.14 10.77 -5.77
C LYS A 291 15.57 10.94 -5.28
N VAL A 292 16.23 9.83 -4.92
CA VAL A 292 17.63 9.90 -4.49
C VAL A 292 18.51 10.45 -5.60
N ASN A 293 19.35 11.40 -5.20
CA ASN A 293 20.32 12.07 -6.06
C ASN A 293 21.74 11.66 -5.71
N THR A 294 22.44 10.94 -6.60
CA THR A 294 23.77 10.39 -6.26
C THR A 294 24.94 11.16 -6.83
N LYS A 295 24.72 11.99 -7.87
CA LYS A 295 25.76 12.75 -8.58
C LYS A 295 25.21 14.08 -9.06
N LEU A 296 26.09 15.06 -9.23
CA LEU A 296 25.78 16.32 -9.90
C LEU A 296 25.94 16.16 -11.43
N PRO A 297 25.07 16.76 -12.26
CA PRO A 297 23.83 17.45 -11.85
C PRO A 297 22.84 16.47 -11.22
N LEU A 298 22.06 16.93 -10.24
CA LEU A 298 21.06 16.10 -9.54
C LEU A 298 20.15 15.42 -10.57
N THR A 299 20.07 14.10 -10.52
CA THR A 299 19.50 13.26 -11.58
C THR A 299 18.20 12.57 -11.20
N ASP A 300 17.74 12.58 -9.94
CA ASP A 300 16.56 11.84 -9.46
C ASP A 300 16.50 10.39 -9.98
N GLN A 301 17.64 9.69 -9.96
CA GLN A 301 17.76 8.31 -10.49
C GLN A 301 17.02 7.28 -9.62
N GLY A 302 16.84 7.58 -8.32
CA GLY A 302 16.22 6.68 -7.35
C GLY A 302 17.17 5.60 -6.84
N GLU A 303 16.90 5.11 -5.63
CA GLU A 303 17.61 3.99 -5.02
C GLU A 303 16.65 3.09 -4.24
N ALA A 304 17.05 1.84 -4.07
CA ALA A 304 16.42 0.93 -3.12
C ALA A 304 17.44 0.41 -2.11
N TYR A 305 16.96 0.15 -0.91
CA TYR A 305 17.78 -0.32 0.21
C TYR A 305 17.14 -1.54 0.83
N ILE A 306 17.96 -2.49 1.27
CA ILE A 306 17.51 -3.62 2.07
C ILE A 306 18.17 -3.54 3.44
N VAL A 307 17.35 -3.74 4.46
CA VAL A 307 17.77 -3.90 5.85
C VAL A 307 17.36 -5.30 6.29
N PHE A 308 18.32 -6.14 6.64
CA PHE A 308 18.04 -7.51 7.03
C PHE A 308 17.37 -7.60 8.40
N GLY A 309 16.42 -8.53 8.51
CA GLY A 309 15.79 -8.89 9.77
C GLY A 309 16.80 -9.34 10.83
N ARG A 310 16.48 -9.16 12.12
CA ARG A 310 17.33 -9.57 13.25
C ARG A 310 16.59 -9.43 14.59
N HIS A 311 16.94 -10.26 15.56
CA HIS A 311 16.37 -10.15 16.92
C HIS A 311 16.61 -8.80 17.59
N ASN A 312 17.80 -8.21 17.40
CA ASN A 312 18.20 -6.97 18.07
C ASN A 312 18.48 -5.88 17.04
N PHE A 313 17.49 -5.01 16.83
CA PHE A 313 17.68 -3.86 15.98
C PHE A 313 18.22 -2.64 16.75
N PRO A 314 19.06 -1.81 16.12
CA PRO A 314 19.34 -0.49 16.65
C PRO A 314 18.08 0.38 16.54
N LYS A 315 17.90 1.32 17.49
CA LYS A 315 16.75 2.26 17.50
C LYS A 315 16.64 3.10 16.23
N THR A 316 17.75 3.32 15.54
CA THR A 316 17.80 4.08 14.30
C THR A 316 18.82 3.45 13.38
N ILE A 317 18.49 3.41 12.09
CA ILE A 317 19.41 3.12 11.00
C ILE A 317 19.35 4.32 10.07
N ASN A 318 20.49 4.97 9.86
CA ASN A 318 20.56 6.12 8.98
C ASN A 318 21.31 5.72 7.71
N ILE A 319 20.57 5.48 6.64
CA ILE A 319 21.09 4.98 5.36
C ILE A 319 22.20 5.88 4.79
N GLY A 320 22.21 7.17 5.17
CA GLY A 320 23.22 8.12 4.70
C GLY A 320 24.59 8.02 5.38
N VAL A 321 24.68 7.37 6.54
CA VAL A 321 25.92 7.25 7.33
C VAL A 321 26.23 5.82 7.75
N ASP A 322 25.21 5.02 8.02
CA ASP A 322 25.32 3.61 8.35
C ASP A 322 25.41 2.77 7.08
N SER A 323 26.13 1.64 7.16
CA SER A 323 26.07 0.63 6.12
C SER A 323 24.70 -0.04 6.12
N VAL A 324 24.00 0.02 5.00
CA VAL A 324 22.86 -0.87 4.73
C VAL A 324 23.34 -2.21 4.17
N ASP A 325 22.53 -3.25 4.32
CA ASP A 325 22.91 -4.61 3.95
C ASP A 325 22.97 -4.78 2.42
N VAL A 326 21.98 -4.26 1.70
CA VAL A 326 21.99 -4.19 0.23
C VAL A 326 21.56 -2.81 -0.25
N ARG A 327 22.18 -2.33 -1.33
CA ARG A 327 21.85 -1.05 -1.97
C ARG A 327 21.81 -1.18 -3.48
N PHE A 328 20.66 -0.86 -4.06
CA PHE A 328 20.45 -0.76 -5.50
C PHE A 328 20.47 0.70 -5.91
N LYS A 329 21.16 1.01 -7.00
CA LYS A 329 21.28 2.37 -7.52
C LYS A 329 20.67 2.47 -8.91
N GLY A 330 19.75 3.41 -9.09
CA GLY A 330 19.24 3.78 -10.40
C GLY A 330 20.39 4.23 -11.29
N SER A 331 20.28 3.98 -12.59
CA SER A 331 21.39 4.14 -13.54
C SER A 331 21.20 5.31 -14.49
N GLN A 332 19.96 5.79 -14.65
CA GLN A 332 19.62 6.85 -15.60
C GLN A 332 19.08 8.13 -14.96
N PHE A 333 19.14 9.22 -15.72
CA PHE A 333 18.55 10.51 -15.34
C PHE A 333 17.02 10.40 -15.30
N GLN A 334 16.43 10.79 -14.17
CA GLN A 334 15.01 10.83 -13.87
C GLN A 334 14.32 9.46 -14.02
N GLU A 335 15.07 8.37 -13.87
CA GLU A 335 14.52 7.02 -13.97
C GLU A 335 13.43 6.76 -12.90
N HIS A 336 13.58 7.39 -11.73
CA HIS A 336 12.76 7.14 -10.54
C HIS A 336 12.68 5.65 -10.19
N MET A 337 13.83 4.99 -10.13
CA MET A 337 13.91 3.60 -9.72
C MET A 337 13.38 3.44 -8.29
N ALA A 338 12.76 2.29 -8.00
CA ALA A 338 12.13 1.97 -6.73
C ALA A 338 10.96 2.91 -6.37
N TYR A 339 10.27 3.42 -7.39
CA TYR A 339 8.97 4.08 -7.21
C TYR A 339 7.90 3.10 -6.72
N SER A 340 8.04 1.83 -7.09
CA SER A 340 7.30 0.69 -6.55
C SER A 340 8.28 -0.45 -6.27
N VAL A 341 7.99 -1.27 -5.27
CA VAL A 341 8.82 -2.41 -4.88
C VAL A 341 7.94 -3.61 -4.54
N ALA A 342 8.48 -4.82 -4.71
CA ALA A 342 7.88 -6.07 -4.23
C ALA A 342 8.97 -7.08 -3.84
N MET A 343 8.63 -7.96 -2.90
CA MET A 343 9.45 -9.11 -2.49
C MET A 343 8.59 -10.34 -2.36
N GLU A 344 8.92 -11.40 -3.08
CA GLU A 344 8.29 -12.74 -3.03
C GLU A 344 9.21 -13.73 -3.78
N ASP A 345 9.06 -15.03 -3.54
CA ASP A 345 9.72 -16.07 -4.35
C ASP A 345 9.10 -16.18 -5.76
N PHE A 346 9.64 -15.44 -6.72
CA PHE A 346 9.13 -15.42 -8.11
C PHE A 346 9.68 -16.57 -8.95
N ASN A 347 10.76 -17.21 -8.52
CA ASN A 347 11.49 -18.21 -9.29
C ASN A 347 11.32 -19.66 -8.76
N GLY A 348 10.73 -19.82 -7.57
CA GLY A 348 10.43 -21.08 -6.90
C GLY A 348 11.60 -21.71 -6.14
N ASP A 349 12.65 -20.96 -5.81
CA ASP A 349 13.84 -21.45 -5.10
C ASP A 349 13.74 -21.35 -3.56
N LYS A 350 12.62 -20.82 -3.05
CA LYS A 350 12.31 -20.59 -1.64
C LYS A 350 13.07 -19.45 -0.97
N LEU A 351 13.75 -18.62 -1.75
CA LEU A 351 14.25 -17.32 -1.30
C LEU A 351 13.37 -16.24 -1.92
N ASP A 352 13.06 -15.19 -1.15
CA ASP A 352 12.27 -14.10 -1.69
C ASP A 352 13.14 -13.30 -2.68
N ASP A 353 12.66 -13.11 -3.91
CA ASP A 353 13.28 -12.29 -4.94
C ASP A 353 12.88 -10.81 -4.78
N VAL A 354 13.55 -9.90 -5.49
CA VAL A 354 13.26 -8.44 -5.44
C VAL A 354 12.83 -7.92 -6.81
N VAL A 355 11.73 -7.17 -6.84
CA VAL A 355 11.30 -6.41 -8.02
C VAL A 355 11.32 -4.92 -7.72
N LEU A 356 12.00 -4.14 -8.57
CA LEU A 356 12.09 -2.68 -8.48
C LEU A 356 11.46 -2.05 -9.72
N GLY A 357 10.42 -1.25 -9.52
CA GLY A 357 9.76 -0.51 -10.60
C GLY A 357 10.36 0.89 -10.78
N SER A 358 10.60 1.26 -12.04
CA SER A 358 11.05 2.60 -12.44
C SER A 358 9.92 3.33 -13.17
N ARG A 359 9.48 4.47 -12.65
CA ARG A 359 8.30 5.18 -13.20
C ARG A 359 8.58 5.89 -14.53
N GLN A 360 9.83 6.25 -14.77
CA GLN A 360 10.23 7.11 -15.89
C GLN A 360 11.41 6.55 -16.68
N ALA A 361 11.71 5.26 -16.51
CA ALA A 361 12.69 4.58 -17.35
C ALA A 361 12.28 4.66 -18.83
N SER A 362 13.22 5.06 -19.68
CA SER A 362 13.05 4.88 -21.12
C SER A 362 13.31 3.41 -21.46
N PRO A 363 12.38 2.72 -22.15
CA PRO A 363 12.50 1.29 -22.47
C PRO A 363 13.66 0.96 -23.40
#